data_AF-A0A383CSS8-F1
#
_entry.id   AF-A0A383CSS8-F1
#
_cell.length_a   1.000
_cell.length_b   1.000
_cell.length_c   1.000
_cell.angle_alpha   90.00
_cell.angle_beta   90.00
_cell.angle_gamma   90.00
#
_symmetry.space_group_name_H-M   'P 1'
#
loop_
_entity.id
_entity.type
_entity.pdbx_description
1 polymer ?
#
loop_
_entity_poly.entity_id
_entity_poly.type
_entity_poly.pdbx_seq_one_letter_code
_entity_poly.pdbx_strand_id
1 'polypeptide(L)'
;HHLPGIIEAPRYYADDLYNSSCLGNPDTLALTEVAPAFDAANCIRANDDILYLVSNSGNKAGATWLKDHTGLNVHLLEGVYSYMHIDSTVAFLREGLMLLNPTRIKDVNVLPEPFRSWDYIMCPEPTDIGYYGDYNNASIWINMNMLSISPTLVCLEENQHSLRKELEKHSIECAMLPTRHQRTLGGGFHCVTADTKRES
;
A
#
# COMPACT_ATOMS: atom_id res chain seq x y z
N HIS A 1 -27.52 5.33 -4.29
CA HIS A 1 -26.53 4.23 -4.21
C HIS A 1 -25.79 4.38 -2.88
N HIS A 2 -26.26 3.69 -1.85
CA HIS A 2 -25.54 3.60 -0.57
C HIS A 2 -24.98 2.19 -0.51
N LEU A 3 -23.69 2.03 -0.22
CA LEU A 3 -23.06 0.73 -0.02
C LEU A 3 -23.83 0.02 1.11
N PRO A 4 -24.48 -1.13 0.88
CA PRO A 4 -25.21 -1.83 1.93
C PRO A 4 -24.21 -2.49 2.90
N GLY A 5 -24.56 -2.57 4.19
CA GLY A 5 -23.73 -3.28 5.19
C GLY A 5 -22.44 -2.53 5.59
N ILE A 6 -22.47 -1.20 5.65
CA ILE A 6 -21.33 -0.40 6.14
C ILE A 6 -21.00 -0.79 7.57
N ILE A 7 -19.74 -1.18 7.80
CA ILE A 7 -19.17 -1.35 9.12
C ILE A 7 -18.24 -0.16 9.36
N GLU A 8 -18.49 0.59 10.43
CA GLU A 8 -17.62 1.71 10.83
C GLU A 8 -16.62 1.23 11.88
N ALA A 9 -15.33 1.51 11.62
CA ALA A 9 -14.29 1.29 12.62
C ALA A 9 -14.48 2.22 13.83
N PRO A 10 -14.15 1.76 15.05
CA PRO A 10 -14.24 2.59 16.24
C PRO A 10 -13.31 3.78 16.10
N ARG A 11 -13.77 4.93 16.59
CA ARG A 11 -12.99 6.17 16.59
C ARG A 11 -12.45 6.43 17.98
N TYR A 12 -11.16 6.73 18.07
CA TYR A 12 -10.48 7.05 19.31
C TYR A 12 -9.69 8.34 19.12
N TYR A 13 -9.89 9.30 20.02
CA TYR A 13 -9.43 10.69 19.83
C TYR A 13 -8.57 11.21 20.98
N ALA A 14 -8.20 10.36 21.94
CA ALA A 14 -7.34 10.78 23.04
C ALA A 14 -5.86 10.78 22.64
N ASP A 15 -5.09 11.67 23.26
CA ASP A 15 -3.68 11.90 22.93
C ASP A 15 -2.77 10.70 23.24
N ASP A 16 -3.20 9.79 24.13
CA ASP A 16 -2.49 8.56 24.46
C ASP A 16 -2.49 7.52 23.31
N LEU A 17 -3.24 7.78 22.23
CA LEU A 17 -3.07 7.09 20.96
C LEU A 17 -1.72 7.39 20.30
N TYR A 18 -1.13 8.55 20.58
CA TYR A 18 0.09 8.99 19.94
C TYR A 18 1.31 8.81 20.84
N ASN A 19 2.33 8.15 20.31
CA ASN A 19 3.61 7.96 20.96
C ASN A 19 4.58 9.09 20.59
N SER A 20 4.69 10.11 21.44
CA SER A 20 5.62 11.22 21.23
C SER A 20 7.11 10.83 21.16
N SER A 21 7.46 9.62 21.61
CA SER A 21 8.83 9.09 21.48
C SER A 21 9.21 8.75 20.03
N CYS A 22 8.26 8.78 19.08
CA CYS A 22 8.53 8.61 17.65
C CYS A 22 9.26 9.82 17.03
N LEU A 23 9.20 11.00 17.67
CA LEU A 23 9.78 12.22 17.13
C LEU A 23 11.30 12.12 17.03
N GLY A 24 11.79 12.03 15.78
CA GLY A 24 13.22 11.86 15.50
C GLY A 24 13.75 10.43 15.68
N ASN A 25 12.88 9.46 15.97
CA ASN A 25 13.26 8.06 16.11
C ASN A 25 12.51 7.18 15.09
N PRO A 26 13.16 6.76 13.99
CA PRO A 26 12.51 5.96 12.94
C PRO A 26 12.11 4.55 13.38
N ASP A 27 12.67 4.06 14.49
CA ASP A 27 12.40 2.72 15.04
C ASP A 27 11.21 2.72 16.02
N THR A 28 10.64 3.89 16.31
CA THR A 28 9.48 4.03 17.20
C THR A 28 8.29 4.51 16.39
N LEU A 29 7.21 3.72 16.37
CA LEU A 29 5.99 4.08 15.66
C LEU A 29 5.19 5.14 16.41
N ALA A 30 4.47 5.97 15.66
CA ALA A 30 3.68 7.08 16.17
C ALA A 30 2.37 6.63 16.85
N LEU A 31 1.85 5.45 16.55
CA LEU A 31 0.63 4.93 17.18
C LEU A 31 0.99 4.01 18.35
N THR A 32 0.29 4.17 19.46
CA THR A 32 0.24 3.20 20.55
C THR A 32 -0.80 2.12 20.24
N GLU A 33 -0.96 1.14 21.16
CA GLU A 33 -1.92 0.04 21.02
C GLU A 33 -3.16 0.22 21.91
N VAL A 34 -3.41 1.43 22.45
CA VAL A 34 -4.53 1.70 23.39
C VAL A 34 -5.91 1.53 22.74
N ALA A 35 -5.99 1.70 21.42
CA ALA A 35 -7.21 1.51 20.63
C ALA A 35 -6.86 1.15 19.17
N PRO A 36 -7.75 0.47 18.43
CA PRO A 36 -7.58 0.23 17.00
C PRO A 36 -7.45 1.55 16.22
N ALA A 37 -6.40 1.71 15.43
CA ALA A 37 -6.19 2.87 14.57
C ALA A 37 -5.46 2.45 13.29
N PHE A 38 -6.08 2.72 12.13
CA PHE A 38 -5.48 2.44 10.84
C PHE A 38 -6.10 3.23 9.70
N ASP A 39 -5.30 3.57 8.70
CA ASP A 39 -5.78 3.98 7.38
C ASP A 39 -6.12 2.73 6.55
N ALA A 40 -7.17 2.80 5.72
CA ALA A 40 -7.50 1.71 4.80
C ALA A 40 -6.33 1.37 3.86
N ALA A 41 -5.51 2.35 3.49
CA ALA A 41 -4.33 2.19 2.64
C ALA A 41 -3.13 1.52 3.34
N ASN A 42 -3.24 1.16 4.62
CA ASN A 42 -2.33 0.19 5.26
C ASN A 42 -2.65 -1.26 4.82
N CYS A 43 -3.81 -1.48 4.22
CA CYS A 43 -4.30 -2.79 3.81
C CYS A 43 -4.21 -2.95 2.29
N ILE A 44 -3.76 -4.11 1.82
CA ILE A 44 -3.96 -4.55 0.44
C ILE A 44 -4.50 -5.98 0.45
N ARG A 45 -5.53 -6.24 -0.36
CA ARG A 45 -6.34 -7.46 -0.30
C ARG A 45 -6.06 -8.37 -1.49
N ALA A 46 -5.91 -9.67 -1.22
CA ALA A 46 -5.94 -10.76 -2.17
C ALA A 46 -6.96 -11.80 -1.70
N ASN A 47 -8.13 -11.85 -2.32
CA ASN A 47 -9.22 -12.78 -1.98
C ASN A 47 -9.59 -12.72 -0.49
N ASP A 48 -9.29 -13.78 0.26
CA ASP A 48 -9.60 -13.91 1.69
C ASP A 48 -8.45 -13.45 2.60
N ASP A 49 -7.34 -13.02 2.02
CA ASP A 49 -6.14 -12.58 2.71
C ASP A 49 -5.92 -11.07 2.54
N ILE A 50 -5.63 -10.40 3.66
CA ILE A 50 -5.22 -8.99 3.72
C ILE A 50 -3.79 -8.95 4.19
N LEU A 51 -2.92 -8.32 3.41
CA LEU A 51 -1.61 -7.89 3.89
C LEU A 51 -1.77 -6.51 4.53
N TYR A 52 -1.39 -6.42 5.81
CA TYR A 52 -1.55 -5.24 6.64
C TYR A 52 -0.20 -4.70 7.07
N LEU A 53 0.12 -3.47 6.69
CA LEU A 53 1.35 -2.80 7.13
C LEU A 53 1.17 -2.20 8.54
N VAL A 54 2.02 -2.62 9.47
CA VAL A 54 2.16 -1.95 10.77
C VAL A 54 3.09 -0.74 10.60
N SER A 55 2.58 0.47 10.77
CA SER A 55 3.29 1.74 10.52
C SER A 55 2.78 2.87 11.43
N ASN A 56 3.22 4.12 11.20
CA ASN A 56 2.71 5.29 11.91
C ASN A 56 1.22 5.58 11.63
N SER A 57 0.60 4.92 10.66
CA SER A 57 -0.83 5.04 10.34
C SER A 57 -1.57 3.71 10.45
N GLY A 58 -1.00 2.68 11.09
CA GLY A 58 -1.68 1.41 11.31
C GLY A 58 -1.04 0.59 12.44
N ASN A 59 -1.78 0.38 13.54
CA ASN A 59 -1.30 -0.40 14.69
C ASN A 59 -1.82 -1.85 14.70
N LYS A 60 -1.35 -2.69 15.63
CA LYS A 60 -1.76 -4.11 15.70
C LYS A 60 -3.19 -4.28 16.20
N ALA A 61 -3.66 -3.38 17.07
CA ALA A 61 -5.05 -3.32 17.48
C ALA A 61 -5.99 -3.10 16.28
N GLY A 62 -5.58 -2.28 15.30
CA GLY A 62 -6.26 -2.07 14.02
C GLY A 62 -6.40 -3.34 13.20
N ALA A 63 -5.30 -4.07 13.02
CA ALA A 63 -5.31 -5.36 12.31
C ALA A 63 -6.20 -6.41 13.00
N THR A 64 -6.16 -6.46 14.33
CA THR A 64 -7.02 -7.37 15.13
C THR A 64 -8.48 -7.03 14.94
N TRP A 65 -8.84 -5.75 15.04
CA TRP A 65 -10.21 -5.29 14.79
C TRP A 65 -10.68 -5.64 13.37
N LEU A 66 -9.82 -5.41 12.36
CA LEU A 66 -10.14 -5.71 10.97
C LEU A 66 -10.43 -7.20 10.76
N LYS A 67 -9.59 -8.08 11.35
CA LYS A 67 -9.78 -9.53 11.30
C LYS A 67 -11.12 -9.95 11.91
N ASP A 68 -11.41 -9.46 13.11
CA ASP A 68 -12.61 -9.85 13.87
C ASP A 68 -13.91 -9.42 13.17
N HIS A 69 -13.89 -8.31 12.43
CA HIS A 69 -15.10 -7.73 11.82
C HIS A 69 -15.31 -8.12 10.36
N THR A 70 -14.26 -8.52 9.65
CA THR A 70 -14.35 -8.94 8.25
C THR A 70 -14.43 -10.46 8.09
N GLY A 71 -13.91 -11.23 9.07
CA GLY A 71 -13.74 -12.68 8.94
C GLY A 71 -12.63 -13.08 7.96
N LEU A 72 -11.88 -12.10 7.42
CA LEU A 72 -10.75 -12.32 6.52
C LEU A 72 -9.47 -12.63 7.32
N ASN A 73 -8.51 -13.28 6.67
CA ASN A 73 -7.20 -13.49 7.23
C ASN A 73 -6.40 -12.18 7.13
N VAL A 74 -5.92 -11.66 8.26
CA VAL A 74 -5.08 -10.45 8.29
C VAL A 74 -3.66 -10.85 8.65
N HIS A 75 -2.72 -10.55 7.76
CA HIS A 75 -1.31 -10.89 7.85
C HIS A 75 -0.48 -9.62 8.03
N LEU A 76 0.32 -9.57 9.11
CA LEU A 76 1.11 -8.38 9.42
C LEU A 76 2.40 -8.34 8.60
N LEU A 77 2.69 -7.16 8.07
CA LEU A 77 3.98 -6.77 7.51
C LEU A 77 4.60 -5.73 8.45
N GLU A 78 5.74 -6.04 9.04
CA GLU A 78 6.38 -5.24 10.08
C GLU A 78 7.84 -4.94 9.74
N GLY A 79 8.37 -3.81 10.20
CA GLY A 79 9.81 -3.50 10.13
C GLY A 79 10.36 -3.18 8.73
N VAL A 80 9.52 -3.13 7.69
CA VAL A 80 9.94 -2.83 6.31
C VAL A 80 9.76 -1.37 5.91
N TYR A 81 8.81 -0.67 6.53
CA TYR A 81 8.49 0.72 6.25
C TYR A 81 7.65 1.32 7.37
N SER A 82 8.11 2.41 8.00
CA SER A 82 7.47 2.97 9.20
C SER A 82 6.53 4.14 8.95
N TYR A 83 6.44 4.70 7.73
CA TYR A 83 5.61 5.89 7.48
C TYR A 83 4.11 5.57 7.44
N MET A 84 3.48 5.51 6.27
CA MET A 84 2.02 5.41 6.21
C MET A 84 1.56 4.16 5.46
N HIS A 85 1.47 4.24 4.13
CA HIS A 85 0.69 3.30 3.33
C HIS A 85 1.53 2.19 2.68
N ILE A 86 0.88 1.04 2.43
CA ILE A 86 1.52 -0.17 1.89
C ILE A 86 1.67 -0.14 0.37
N ASP A 87 0.87 0.66 -0.31
CA ASP A 87 0.64 0.73 -1.75
C ASP A 87 1.80 1.36 -2.58
N SER A 88 2.90 1.71 -1.92
CA SER A 88 4.21 2.01 -2.55
C SER A 88 5.33 1.08 -2.06
N THR A 89 4.96 0.01 -1.35
CA THR A 89 5.83 -1.04 -0.81
C THR A 89 5.55 -2.38 -1.47
N VAL A 90 4.26 -2.76 -1.54
CA VAL A 90 3.76 -3.98 -2.19
C VAL A 90 2.55 -3.61 -3.03
N ALA A 91 2.50 -4.07 -4.27
CA ALA A 91 1.32 -3.98 -5.12
C ALA A 91 0.98 -5.36 -5.70
N PHE A 92 -0.26 -5.80 -5.54
CA PHE A 92 -0.73 -7.06 -6.15
C PHE A 92 -1.09 -6.81 -7.60
N LEU A 93 -0.49 -7.60 -8.50
CA LEU A 93 -0.67 -7.48 -9.95
C LEU A 93 -1.79 -8.40 -10.43
N ARG A 94 -1.68 -9.68 -10.05
CA ARG A 94 -2.64 -10.77 -10.28
C ARG A 94 -2.44 -11.86 -9.24
N GLU A 95 -3.29 -12.88 -9.24
CA GLU A 95 -3.15 -14.04 -8.37
C GLU A 95 -1.72 -14.62 -8.45
N GLY A 96 -1.05 -14.73 -7.31
CA GLY A 96 0.29 -15.31 -7.23
C GLY A 96 1.43 -14.39 -7.71
N LEU A 97 1.17 -13.12 -8.07
CA LEU A 97 2.21 -12.21 -8.57
C LEU A 97 2.11 -10.80 -7.97
N MET A 98 3.22 -10.33 -7.40
CA MET A 98 3.32 -9.00 -6.77
C MET A 98 4.48 -8.16 -7.33
N LEU A 99 4.35 -6.84 -7.23
CA LEU A 99 5.44 -5.88 -7.42
C LEU A 99 5.96 -5.45 -6.03
N LEU A 100 7.28 -5.53 -5.83
CA LEU A 100 7.95 -5.23 -4.56
C LEU A 100 8.87 -4.02 -4.68
N ASN A 101 8.84 -3.16 -3.66
CA ASN A 101 9.76 -2.05 -3.53
C ASN A 101 11.13 -2.55 -3.04
N PRO A 102 12.20 -2.50 -3.86
CA PRO A 102 13.49 -3.08 -3.48
C PRO A 102 14.21 -2.35 -2.34
N THR A 103 13.81 -1.11 -2.01
CA THR A 103 14.39 -0.35 -0.89
C THR A 103 13.76 -0.68 0.45
N ARG A 104 12.52 -1.21 0.44
CA ARG A 104 11.72 -1.54 1.63
C ARG A 104 11.67 -3.05 1.88
N ILE A 105 11.50 -3.84 0.82
CA ILE A 105 11.50 -5.31 0.86
C ILE A 105 12.86 -5.81 0.34
N LYS A 106 13.83 -5.95 1.25
CA LYS A 106 15.20 -6.40 0.92
C LYS A 106 15.32 -7.92 0.81
N ASP A 107 14.42 -8.64 1.47
CA ASP A 107 14.33 -10.10 1.47
C ASP A 107 12.84 -10.47 1.44
N VAL A 108 12.43 -11.32 0.51
CA VAL A 108 11.03 -11.78 0.39
C VAL A 108 10.56 -12.52 1.65
N ASN A 109 11.48 -13.08 2.45
CA ASN A 109 11.16 -13.80 3.68
C ASN A 109 10.54 -12.91 4.77
N VAL A 110 10.63 -11.58 4.65
CA VAL A 110 9.93 -10.65 5.55
C VAL A 110 8.42 -10.65 5.32
N LEU A 111 7.95 -11.08 4.14
CA LEU A 111 6.53 -11.20 3.87
C LEU A 111 5.97 -12.41 4.63
N PRO A 112 4.75 -12.31 5.17
CA PRO A 112 4.04 -13.46 5.73
C PRO A 112 3.54 -14.40 4.61
N GLU A 113 3.25 -15.65 4.96
CA GLU A 113 2.43 -16.51 4.09
C GLU A 113 1.01 -15.94 3.98
N PRO A 114 0.31 -16.14 2.85
CA PRO A 114 0.73 -16.89 1.66
C PRO A 114 1.66 -16.09 0.72
N PHE A 115 1.84 -14.79 0.96
CA PHE A 115 2.50 -13.88 0.02
C PHE A 115 3.99 -14.19 -0.18
N ARG A 116 4.67 -14.72 0.84
CA ARG A 116 6.06 -15.17 0.71
C ARG A 116 6.26 -16.22 -0.39
N SER A 117 5.23 -17.03 -0.65
CA SER A 117 5.24 -18.08 -1.66
C SER A 117 4.85 -17.58 -3.06
N TRP A 118 4.48 -16.32 -3.22
CA TRP A 118 4.09 -15.74 -4.51
C TRP A 118 5.32 -15.38 -5.35
N ASP A 119 5.16 -15.43 -6.67
CA ASP A 119 6.11 -14.83 -7.60
C ASP A 119 6.16 -13.31 -7.40
N TYR A 120 7.30 -12.71 -7.71
CA TYR A 120 7.46 -11.27 -7.58
C TYR A 120 8.31 -10.64 -8.66
N ILE A 121 8.02 -9.36 -8.91
CA ILE A 121 8.83 -8.44 -9.71
C ILE A 121 9.43 -7.43 -8.75
N MET A 122 10.75 -7.26 -8.79
CA MET A 122 11.38 -6.12 -8.10
C MET A 122 11.15 -4.87 -8.94
N CYS A 123 10.53 -3.86 -8.36
CA CYS A 123 10.26 -2.61 -9.06
C CYS A 123 11.57 -1.99 -9.55
N PRO A 124 11.68 -1.62 -10.84
CA PRO A 124 12.86 -0.94 -11.34
C PRO A 124 12.94 0.47 -10.73
N GLU A 125 14.12 1.10 -10.87
CA GLU A 125 14.32 2.47 -10.41
C GLU A 125 13.27 3.43 -11.02
N PRO A 126 12.56 4.22 -10.20
CA PRO A 126 11.54 5.14 -10.68
C PRO A 126 12.14 6.29 -11.48
N THR A 127 11.37 6.83 -12.42
CA THR A 127 11.68 8.13 -13.01
C THR A 127 11.18 9.21 -12.06
N ASP A 128 12.05 10.13 -11.62
CA ASP A 128 11.61 11.24 -10.78
C ASP A 128 10.80 12.26 -11.58
N ILE A 129 9.50 12.36 -11.28
CA ILE A 129 8.55 13.29 -11.90
C ILE A 129 8.50 14.67 -11.24
N GLY A 130 9.30 14.88 -10.18
CA GLY A 130 9.36 16.11 -9.41
C GLY A 130 8.12 16.34 -8.51
N TYR A 131 8.12 17.47 -7.81
CA TYR A 131 7.04 17.93 -6.95
C TYR A 131 6.97 19.47 -6.96
N TYR A 132 5.93 20.03 -6.35
CA TYR A 132 5.71 21.49 -6.34
C TYR A 132 6.18 22.11 -5.02
N GLY A 133 7.03 23.13 -5.10
CA GLY A 133 7.49 23.89 -3.91
C GLY A 133 8.10 22.98 -2.85
N ASP A 134 7.64 23.13 -1.60
CA ASP A 134 8.06 22.31 -0.46
C ASP A 134 7.14 21.10 -0.20
N TYR A 135 6.16 20.86 -1.07
CA TYR A 135 5.17 19.80 -0.91
C TYR A 135 5.68 18.48 -1.50
N ASN A 136 6.61 17.83 -0.79
CA ASN A 136 7.12 16.50 -1.14
C ASN A 136 6.47 15.42 -0.25
N ASN A 137 5.21 15.11 -0.55
CA ASN A 137 4.39 14.23 0.28
C ASN A 137 4.57 12.73 -0.04
N ALA A 138 5.20 12.39 -1.16
CA ALA A 138 5.54 11.01 -1.49
C ALA A 138 6.95 10.86 -2.08
N SER A 139 7.59 9.75 -1.73
CA SER A 139 8.85 9.33 -2.32
C SER A 139 8.70 9.04 -3.83
N ILE A 140 9.82 8.95 -4.54
CA ILE A 140 9.84 8.54 -5.96
C ILE A 140 9.18 7.17 -6.22
N TRP A 141 9.10 6.31 -5.19
CA TRP A 141 8.39 5.02 -5.24
C TRP A 141 6.86 5.14 -5.38
N ILE A 142 6.31 6.36 -5.47
CA ILE A 142 4.91 6.57 -5.84
C ILE A 142 4.59 6.02 -7.24
N ASN A 143 5.60 5.72 -8.08
CA ASN A 143 5.41 5.00 -9.33
C ASN A 143 4.72 3.63 -9.15
N MET A 144 4.92 2.98 -8.00
CA MET A 144 4.27 1.71 -7.65
C MET A 144 2.80 1.87 -7.29
N ASN A 145 2.32 3.09 -7.06
CA ASN A 145 0.93 3.39 -6.71
C ASN A 145 0.02 3.34 -7.95
N MET A 146 0.10 2.23 -8.65
CA MET A 146 -0.64 1.89 -9.85
C MET A 146 -1.95 1.18 -9.50
N LEU A 147 -2.91 1.24 -10.40
CA LEU A 147 -4.16 0.50 -10.26
C LEU A 147 -4.12 -0.73 -11.18
N SER A 148 -4.16 -1.93 -10.60
CA SER A 148 -4.44 -3.14 -11.39
C SER A 148 -5.90 -3.10 -11.84
N ILE A 149 -6.12 -3.14 -13.16
CA ILE A 149 -7.44 -3.11 -13.79
C ILE A 149 -7.93 -4.54 -14.05
N SER A 150 -7.04 -5.39 -14.55
CA SER A 150 -7.28 -6.81 -14.80
C SER A 150 -5.97 -7.60 -14.60
N PRO A 151 -5.99 -8.95 -14.64
CA PRO A 151 -4.79 -9.76 -14.52
C PRO A 151 -3.68 -9.47 -15.55
N THR A 152 -4.00 -8.73 -16.62
CA THR A 152 -3.08 -8.40 -17.72
C THR A 152 -3.00 -6.90 -17.99
N LEU A 153 -3.63 -6.03 -17.20
CA LEU A 153 -3.65 -4.58 -17.44
C LEU A 153 -3.51 -3.80 -16.14
N VAL A 154 -2.54 -2.89 -16.10
CA VAL A 154 -2.39 -1.89 -15.04
C VAL A 154 -2.50 -0.47 -15.59
N CYS A 155 -2.88 0.47 -14.74
CA CYS A 155 -2.83 1.90 -14.99
C CYS A 155 -1.75 2.55 -14.12
N LEU A 156 -0.79 3.24 -14.75
CA LEU A 156 0.32 3.91 -14.06
C LEU A 156 0.68 5.26 -14.70
N GLU A 157 1.49 6.04 -13.99
CA GLU A 157 1.89 7.39 -14.41
C GLU A 157 2.71 7.36 -15.71
N GLU A 158 2.40 8.28 -16.63
CA GLU A 158 2.84 8.24 -18.03
C GLU A 158 4.36 8.29 -18.25
N ASN A 159 5.13 8.86 -17.31
CA ASN A 159 6.59 8.97 -17.43
C ASN A 159 7.34 7.76 -16.85
N GLN A 160 6.66 6.81 -16.22
CA GLN A 160 7.27 5.62 -15.59
C GLN A 160 7.58 4.51 -16.61
N HIS A 161 8.37 4.83 -17.64
CA HIS A 161 8.71 3.89 -18.71
C HIS A 161 9.57 2.71 -18.26
N SER A 162 10.40 2.86 -17.21
CA SER A 162 11.17 1.75 -16.64
C SER A 162 10.23 0.68 -16.08
N LEU A 163 9.25 1.09 -15.28
CA LEU A 163 8.23 0.21 -14.71
C LEU A 163 7.39 -0.45 -15.81
N ARG A 164 6.93 0.32 -16.81
CA ARG A 164 6.20 -0.23 -17.96
C ARG A 164 6.97 -1.37 -18.63
N LYS A 165 8.23 -1.13 -18.99
CA LYS A 165 9.06 -2.12 -19.69
C LYS A 165 9.27 -3.38 -18.85
N GLU A 166 9.35 -3.25 -17.53
CA GLU A 166 9.47 -4.40 -16.65
C GLU A 166 8.18 -5.22 -16.63
N LEU A 167 7.04 -4.57 -16.41
CA LEU A 167 5.72 -5.23 -16.38
C LEU A 167 5.38 -5.94 -17.71
N GLU A 168 5.74 -5.34 -18.85
CA GLU A 168 5.51 -5.92 -20.17
C GLU A 168 6.23 -7.27 -20.37
N LYS A 169 7.38 -7.50 -19.73
CA LYS A 169 8.08 -8.81 -19.76
C LYS A 169 7.26 -9.92 -19.11
N HIS A 170 6.34 -9.57 -18.21
CA HIS A 170 5.48 -10.49 -17.47
C HIS A 170 4.06 -10.55 -18.05
N SER A 171 3.88 -10.08 -19.30
CA SER A 171 2.61 -10.03 -20.02
C SER A 171 1.56 -9.18 -19.32
N ILE A 172 2.00 -8.04 -18.78
CA ILE A 172 1.13 -7.03 -18.16
C ILE A 172 1.20 -5.77 -19.03
N GLU A 173 0.09 -5.47 -19.69
CA GLU A 173 -0.12 -4.22 -20.42
C GLU A 173 -0.23 -3.03 -19.48
N CYS A 174 0.16 -1.87 -19.96
CA CYS A 174 0.27 -0.65 -19.16
C CYS A 174 -0.47 0.51 -19.82
N ALA A 175 -1.61 0.90 -19.24
CA ALA A 175 -2.24 2.17 -19.54
C ALA A 175 -1.44 3.30 -18.88
N MET A 176 -0.62 3.99 -19.69
CA MET A 176 0.23 5.11 -19.27
C MET A 176 -0.59 6.40 -19.29
N LEU A 177 -0.99 6.91 -18.13
CA LEU A 177 -1.91 8.06 -18.01
C LEU A 177 -1.30 9.22 -17.20
N PRO A 178 -1.71 10.48 -17.46
CA PRO A 178 -1.12 11.65 -16.82
C PRO A 178 -1.57 11.78 -15.36
N THR A 179 -0.61 11.75 -14.43
CA THR A 179 -0.82 12.04 -13.01
C THR A 179 0.39 12.76 -12.42
N ARG A 180 0.78 13.87 -13.06
CA ARG A 180 2.00 14.64 -12.76
C ARG A 180 2.17 15.05 -11.29
N HIS A 181 1.07 15.25 -10.57
CA HIS A 181 1.08 15.77 -9.19
C HIS A 181 1.07 14.70 -8.09
N GLN A 182 1.34 13.44 -8.44
CA GLN A 182 1.40 12.32 -7.48
C GLN A 182 2.31 12.59 -6.29
N ARG A 183 3.54 13.07 -6.52
CA ARG A 183 4.48 13.39 -5.42
C ARG A 183 4.04 14.59 -4.58
N THR A 184 3.39 15.56 -5.22
CA THR A 184 2.86 16.76 -4.55
C THR A 184 1.68 16.42 -3.64
N LEU A 185 0.73 15.63 -4.13
CA LEU A 185 -0.51 15.32 -3.41
C LEU A 185 -0.41 14.04 -2.57
N GLY A 186 0.65 13.25 -2.76
CA GLY A 186 0.91 12.05 -1.98
C GLY A 186 0.14 10.80 -2.42
N GLY A 187 -0.40 10.76 -3.65
CA GLY A 187 -1.23 9.65 -4.10
C GLY A 187 -1.25 9.46 -5.61
N GLY A 188 -1.11 8.21 -6.05
CA GLY A 188 -1.28 7.74 -7.43
C GLY A 188 -2.62 7.09 -7.67
N PHE A 189 -2.72 6.30 -8.74
CA PHE A 189 -3.98 5.72 -9.19
C PHE A 189 -4.63 4.85 -8.13
N HIS A 190 -3.84 4.11 -7.33
CA HIS A 190 -4.39 3.32 -6.23
C HIS A 190 -4.98 4.23 -5.15
N CYS A 191 -4.23 5.22 -4.64
CA CYS A 191 -4.72 6.09 -3.55
C CYS A 191 -5.95 6.93 -3.94
N VAL A 192 -6.07 7.33 -5.22
CA VAL A 192 -7.18 8.18 -5.69
C VAL A 192 -8.40 7.39 -6.14
N THR A 193 -8.39 6.06 -5.99
CA THR A 193 -9.51 5.19 -6.33
C THR A 193 -9.86 4.26 -5.18
N ALA A 194 -11.08 3.70 -5.23
CA ALA A 194 -11.53 2.63 -4.34
C ALA A 194 -12.42 1.70 -5.16
N ASP A 195 -11.91 0.53 -5.52
CA ASP A 195 -12.66 -0.45 -6.27
C ASP A 195 -13.76 -1.09 -5.41
N THR A 196 -15.01 -0.94 -5.86
CA THR A 196 -16.20 -1.43 -5.13
C THR A 196 -16.74 -2.74 -5.70
N LYS A 197 -16.35 -3.07 -6.94
CA LYS A 197 -16.70 -4.31 -7.62
C LYS A 197 -15.63 -4.67 -8.65
N ARG A 198 -15.19 -5.92 -8.63
CA ARG A 198 -14.37 -6.57 -9.68
C ARG A 198 -15.08 -7.84 -10.13
N GLU A 199 -15.01 -8.15 -11.41
CA GLU A 199 -15.49 -9.43 -11.94
C GLU A 199 -14.38 -10.47 -11.78
N SER A 200 -14.75 -11.64 -11.27
CA SER A 200 -13.87 -12.81 -11.10
C SER A 200 -13.73 -13.58 -12.40
#